data_AF-A0A838KHG4-F1
#
_entry.id   AF-A0A838KHG4-F1
#
_cell.length_a   1.000
_cell.length_b   1.000
_cell.length_c   1.000
_cell.angle_alpha   90.00
_cell.angle_beta   90.00
_cell.angle_gamma   90.00
#
_symmetry.space_group_name_H-M   'P 1'
#
loop_
_entity.id
_entity.type
_entity.pdbx_description
1 polymer ?
#
loop_
_entity_poly.entity_id
_entity_poly.type
_entity_poly.pdbx_seq_one_letter_code
_entity_poly.pdbx_strand_id
1 'polypeptide(L)'
;MTTEVSAALPTGATPVAAVRMWLDPPVVLTLTWVPLVLLLDRGAAIGSQRLLGVGTWVLLLALLRRETPLVRAQVAVVVAFATAVEYTFSPLLEVYVYRLGNVPAFVPPGHGLVYLCALAMGRSAWVRAHLRLAILAVLALGGAYAGWGLVLAERLDVLGAFWFGCLVGFLAWGRSRPLYVGAFVVVTYLEILGTWLGTWEWRARDPTGLVAIGNPPSGAAGGYGWFDLAAVLVGPAVLTAASRAAAGRSRSRG
;
A
#
# COMPACT_ATOMS: atom_id res chain seq x y z
N MET A 1 19.60 32.38 -42.70
CA MET A 1 20.16 32.64 -41.37
C MET A 1 19.04 32.47 -40.36
N THR A 2 19.16 31.39 -39.57
CA THR A 2 18.57 31.12 -38.24
C THR A 2 17.04 31.13 -38.10
N THR A 3 16.32 30.03 -38.35
CA THR A 3 15.92 28.97 -37.37
C THR A 3 15.51 29.51 -36.01
N GLU A 4 14.24 29.90 -35.87
CA GLU A 4 13.57 29.93 -34.56
C GLU A 4 13.31 28.49 -34.12
N VAL A 5 14.18 28.02 -33.23
CA VAL A 5 13.90 26.85 -32.40
C VAL A 5 12.79 27.27 -31.43
N SER A 6 11.55 27.02 -31.83
CA SER A 6 10.44 26.95 -30.88
C SER A 6 10.71 25.76 -29.96
N ALA A 7 11.35 26.04 -28.83
CA ALA A 7 11.53 25.07 -27.76
C ALA A 7 10.15 24.73 -27.22
N ALA A 8 9.55 23.66 -27.73
CA ALA A 8 8.37 23.06 -27.14
C ALA A 8 8.70 22.75 -25.67
N LEU A 9 8.08 23.49 -24.75
CA LEU A 9 8.05 23.13 -23.34
C LEU A 9 7.57 21.68 -23.25
N PRO A 10 8.27 20.77 -22.55
CA PRO A 10 7.83 19.40 -22.42
C PRO A 10 6.44 19.44 -21.78
N THR A 11 5.44 19.02 -22.56
CA THR A 11 4.05 19.09 -22.17
C THR A 11 3.86 18.29 -20.89
N GLY A 12 3.67 19.01 -19.77
CA GLY A 12 3.24 18.42 -18.51
C GLY A 12 2.02 17.53 -18.78
N ALA A 13 1.97 16.36 -18.15
CA ALA A 13 0.93 15.37 -18.46
C ALA A 13 -0.46 16.01 -18.45
N THR A 14 -1.20 15.79 -19.54
CA THR A 14 -2.48 16.45 -19.79
C THR A 14 -3.51 16.15 -18.70
N PRO A 15 -4.57 16.97 -18.53
CA PRO A 15 -5.70 16.64 -17.66
C PRO A 15 -6.27 15.24 -17.92
N VAL A 16 -6.22 14.78 -19.18
CA VAL A 16 -6.60 13.42 -19.59
C VAL A 16 -5.73 12.36 -18.92
N ALA A 17 -4.43 12.59 -18.76
CA ALA A 17 -3.54 11.66 -18.07
C ALA A 17 -3.85 11.55 -16.57
N ALA A 18 -4.27 12.64 -15.93
CA ALA A 18 -4.73 12.62 -14.54
C ALA A 18 -6.02 11.78 -14.40
N VAL A 19 -7.01 12.03 -15.27
CA VAL A 19 -8.26 11.26 -15.29
C VAL A 19 -7.99 9.77 -15.55
N ARG A 20 -7.11 9.44 -16.50
CA ARG A 20 -6.74 8.05 -16.79
C ARG A 20 -6.10 7.33 -15.61
N MET A 21 -5.34 8.02 -14.76
CA MET A 21 -4.79 7.42 -13.54
C MET A 21 -5.90 6.96 -12.60
N TRP A 22 -6.91 7.82 -12.36
CA TRP A 22 -8.02 7.50 -11.46
C TRP A 22 -8.96 6.44 -12.02
N LEU A 23 -9.03 6.29 -13.35
CA LEU A 23 -9.81 5.25 -14.03
C LEU A 23 -9.03 3.95 -14.25
N ASP A 24 -7.74 3.89 -13.89
CA ASP A 24 -6.93 2.68 -14.02
C ASP A 24 -7.53 1.56 -13.12
N PRO A 25 -7.77 0.34 -13.63
CA PRO A 25 -8.56 -0.65 -12.91
C PRO A 25 -8.03 -1.00 -11.50
N PRO A 26 -6.74 -1.29 -11.28
CA PRO A 26 -6.16 -1.39 -9.94
C PRO A 26 -6.48 -0.21 -9.01
N VAL A 27 -6.49 1.03 -9.52
CA VAL A 27 -6.74 2.24 -8.72
C VAL A 27 -8.21 2.32 -8.34
N VAL A 28 -9.11 2.41 -9.32
CA VAL A 28 -10.54 2.60 -9.06
C VAL A 28 -11.14 1.44 -8.28
N LEU A 29 -10.78 0.20 -8.61
CA LEU A 29 -11.34 -0.98 -7.94
C LEU A 29 -10.82 -1.09 -6.51
N THR A 30 -9.55 -0.79 -6.24
CA THR A 30 -9.03 -0.82 -4.86
C THR A 30 -9.64 0.31 -4.02
N LEU A 31 -9.66 1.54 -4.53
CA LEU A 31 -10.21 2.68 -3.81
C LEU A 31 -11.73 2.58 -3.60
N THR A 32 -12.44 1.81 -4.42
CA THR A 32 -13.86 1.49 -4.20
C THR A 32 -14.04 0.29 -3.27
N TRP A 33 -13.18 -0.72 -3.38
CA TRP A 33 -13.27 -1.94 -2.58
C TRP A 33 -12.95 -1.70 -1.11
N VAL A 34 -11.97 -0.84 -0.79
CA VAL A 34 -11.59 -0.50 0.59
C VAL A 34 -12.78 0.01 1.43
N PRO A 35 -13.48 1.10 1.07
CA PRO A 35 -14.62 1.55 1.88
C PRO A 35 -15.75 0.52 1.90
N LEU A 36 -16.01 -0.17 0.79
CA LEU A 36 -17.05 -1.20 0.71
C LEU A 36 -16.78 -2.35 1.70
N VAL A 37 -15.57 -2.91 1.70
CA VAL A 37 -15.23 -4.05 2.56
C VAL A 37 -15.22 -3.64 4.04
N LEU A 38 -14.74 -2.44 4.36
CA LEU A 38 -14.72 -1.93 5.74
C LEU A 38 -16.13 -1.63 6.27
N LEU A 39 -17.01 -1.05 5.44
CA LEU A 39 -18.41 -0.81 5.80
C LEU A 39 -19.17 -2.13 6.02
N LEU A 40 -18.97 -3.11 5.14
CA LEU A 40 -19.58 -4.43 5.28
C LEU A 40 -19.03 -5.21 6.50
N ASP A 41 -17.76 -5.00 6.87
CA ASP A 41 -17.18 -5.63 8.06
C ASP A 41 -17.78 -5.09 9.37
N ARG A 42 -18.18 -3.81 9.44
CA ARG A 42 -18.62 -3.16 10.70
C ARG A 42 -19.63 -3.97 11.53
N GLY A 43 -20.57 -4.65 10.87
CA GLY A 43 -21.58 -5.52 11.49
C GLY A 43 -21.39 -7.01 11.21
N ALA A 44 -20.28 -7.42 10.59
CA ALA A 44 -20.08 -8.78 10.14
C ALA A 44 -19.83 -9.75 11.32
N ALA A 45 -20.36 -10.96 11.24
CA ALA A 45 -19.84 -12.09 11.99
C ALA A 45 -18.61 -12.70 11.27
N ILE A 46 -17.88 -13.59 11.93
CA ILE A 46 -16.68 -14.24 11.37
C ILE A 46 -16.94 -14.92 10.01
N GLY A 47 -18.14 -15.48 9.81
CA GLY A 47 -18.54 -16.08 8.53
C GLY A 47 -18.59 -15.05 7.39
N SER A 48 -19.27 -13.93 7.61
CA SER A 48 -19.35 -12.84 6.63
C SER A 48 -17.97 -12.23 6.35
N GLN A 49 -17.13 -12.07 7.38
CA GLN A 49 -15.77 -11.58 7.21
C GLN A 49 -14.90 -12.52 6.33
N ARG A 50 -15.08 -13.84 6.45
CA ARG A 50 -14.44 -14.81 5.56
C ARG A 50 -14.92 -14.68 4.11
N LEU A 51 -16.21 -14.43 3.89
CA LEU A 51 -16.76 -14.18 2.54
C LEU A 51 -16.17 -12.90 1.93
N LEU A 52 -16.01 -11.84 2.71
CA LEU A 52 -15.31 -10.62 2.29
C LEU A 52 -13.84 -10.93 1.92
N GLY A 53 -13.18 -11.82 2.66
CA GLY A 53 -11.85 -12.33 2.33
C GLY A 53 -11.80 -13.06 0.99
N VAL A 54 -12.76 -13.95 0.72
CA VAL A 54 -12.88 -14.64 -0.58
C VAL A 54 -13.08 -13.61 -1.70
N GLY A 55 -13.97 -12.64 -1.53
CA GLY A 55 -14.19 -11.56 -2.50
C GLY A 55 -12.92 -10.75 -2.79
N THR A 56 -12.15 -10.43 -1.75
CA THR A 56 -10.90 -9.69 -1.87
C THR A 56 -9.84 -10.49 -2.62
N TRP A 57 -9.73 -11.80 -2.36
CA TRP A 57 -8.87 -12.70 -3.12
C TRP A 57 -9.28 -12.80 -4.59
N VAL A 58 -10.57 -12.93 -4.89
CA VAL A 58 -11.09 -12.98 -6.26
C VAL A 58 -10.72 -11.70 -7.00
N LEU A 59 -10.91 -10.53 -6.39
CA LEU A 59 -10.54 -9.24 -6.96
C LEU A 59 -9.03 -9.15 -7.21
N LEU A 60 -8.21 -9.49 -6.22
CA LEU A 60 -6.75 -9.47 -6.35
C LEU A 60 -6.27 -10.37 -7.49
N LEU A 61 -6.73 -11.62 -7.53
CA LEU A 61 -6.35 -12.57 -8.56
C LEU A 61 -6.83 -12.12 -9.94
N ALA A 62 -8.00 -11.50 -10.06
CA ALA A 62 -8.49 -10.93 -11.31
C ALA A 62 -7.60 -9.80 -11.82
N LEU A 63 -7.16 -8.88 -10.95
CA LEU A 63 -6.24 -7.81 -11.31
C LEU A 63 -4.85 -8.34 -11.70
N LEU A 64 -4.33 -9.32 -10.96
CA LEU A 64 -3.03 -9.93 -11.22
C LEU A 64 -2.94 -10.61 -12.60
N ARG A 65 -4.05 -11.05 -13.20
CA ARG A 65 -4.05 -11.61 -14.56
C ARG A 65 -3.54 -10.65 -15.63
N ARG A 66 -3.59 -9.33 -15.38
CA ARG A 66 -3.09 -8.29 -16.30
C ARG A 66 -1.64 -7.90 -16.03
N GLU A 67 -1.06 -8.39 -14.95
CA GLU A 67 0.31 -8.04 -14.54
C GLU A 67 1.35 -9.03 -15.04
N THR A 68 2.59 -8.54 -15.16
CA THR A 68 3.76 -9.36 -15.54
C THR A 68 4.05 -10.43 -14.48
N PRO A 69 4.71 -11.55 -14.85
CA PRO A 69 5.11 -12.57 -13.88
C PRO A 69 5.93 -12.03 -12.71
N LEU A 70 6.80 -11.04 -12.96
CA LEU A 70 7.59 -10.40 -11.91
C LEU A 70 6.71 -9.66 -10.91
N VAL A 71 5.75 -8.87 -11.38
CA VAL A 71 4.83 -8.14 -10.49
C VAL A 71 3.97 -9.10 -9.69
N ARG A 72 3.52 -10.22 -10.29
CA ARG A 72 2.80 -11.28 -9.57
C ARG A 72 3.64 -11.87 -8.44
N ALA A 73 4.92 -12.14 -8.70
CA ALA A 73 5.84 -12.62 -7.68
C ALA A 73 6.08 -11.58 -6.57
N GLN A 74 6.25 -10.31 -6.93
CA GLN A 74 6.37 -9.21 -5.99
C GLN A 74 5.13 -9.09 -5.09
N VAL A 75 3.93 -9.11 -5.68
CA VAL A 75 2.67 -9.06 -4.92
C VAL A 75 2.53 -10.28 -4.00
N ALA A 76 2.93 -11.47 -4.44
CA ALA A 76 2.92 -12.65 -3.57
C ALA A 76 3.86 -12.48 -2.37
N VAL A 77 5.05 -11.89 -2.57
CA VAL A 77 5.97 -11.54 -1.48
C VAL A 77 5.35 -10.51 -0.53
N VAL A 78 4.73 -9.45 -1.07
CA VAL A 78 4.03 -8.44 -0.25
C VAL A 78 2.93 -9.07 0.59
N VAL A 79 2.06 -9.90 -0.01
CA VAL A 79 0.98 -10.57 0.72
C VAL A 79 1.55 -11.45 1.83
N ALA A 80 2.57 -12.28 1.54
CA ALA A 80 3.17 -13.15 2.54
C ALA A 80 3.84 -12.36 3.68
N PHE A 81 4.62 -11.35 3.34
CA PHE A 81 5.35 -10.55 4.33
C PHE A 81 4.40 -9.69 5.17
N ALA A 82 3.45 -9.00 4.54
CA ALA A 82 2.45 -8.23 5.26
C ALA A 82 1.59 -9.12 6.16
N THR A 83 1.22 -10.33 5.72
CA THR A 83 0.52 -11.30 6.58
C THR A 83 1.35 -11.67 7.81
N ALA A 84 2.65 -11.92 7.66
CA ALA A 84 3.52 -12.21 8.80
C ALA A 84 3.58 -11.01 9.77
N VAL A 85 3.66 -9.78 9.24
CA VAL A 85 3.60 -8.54 10.03
C VAL A 85 2.27 -8.43 10.76
N GLU A 86 1.14 -8.61 10.07
CA GLU A 86 -0.21 -8.55 10.65
C GLU A 86 -0.39 -9.51 11.82
N TYR A 87 0.00 -10.79 11.65
CA TYR A 87 -0.08 -11.76 12.73
C TYR A 87 0.93 -11.52 13.86
N THR A 88 2.01 -10.79 13.61
CA THR A 88 2.98 -10.40 14.64
C THR A 88 2.46 -9.20 15.44
N PHE A 89 2.02 -8.15 14.77
CA PHE A 89 1.69 -6.88 15.41
C PHE A 89 0.25 -6.82 15.91
N SER A 90 -0.68 -7.61 15.37
CA SER A 90 -2.06 -7.64 15.86
C SER A 90 -2.32 -8.72 16.92
N PRO A 91 -2.40 -10.03 16.63
CA PRO A 91 -2.75 -11.01 17.66
C PRO A 91 -1.59 -11.37 18.61
N LEU A 92 -0.32 -11.27 18.20
CA LEU A 92 0.81 -11.65 19.07
C LEU A 92 1.25 -10.50 19.99
N LEU A 93 1.42 -9.29 19.45
CA LEU A 93 1.90 -8.12 20.19
C LEU A 93 0.79 -7.13 20.56
N GLU A 94 -0.41 -7.26 19.99
CA GLU A 94 -1.56 -6.37 20.27
C GLU A 94 -1.26 -4.88 20.05
N VAL A 95 -0.37 -4.52 19.12
CA VAL A 95 -0.07 -3.11 18.79
C VAL A 95 -1.29 -2.42 18.18
N TYR A 96 -2.09 -3.16 17.44
CA TYR A 96 -3.43 -2.78 17.02
C TYR A 96 -4.34 -4.00 17.00
N VAL A 97 -5.62 -3.81 17.32
CA VAL A 97 -6.58 -4.91 17.45
C VAL A 97 -7.73 -4.69 16.50
N TYR A 98 -8.08 -5.74 15.76
CA TYR A 98 -9.27 -5.75 14.91
C TYR A 98 -10.53 -6.01 15.72
N ARG A 99 -11.68 -5.49 15.27
CA ARG A 99 -13.00 -5.62 15.92
C ARG A 99 -13.35 -7.02 16.44
N LEU A 100 -13.01 -8.06 15.68
CA LEU A 100 -13.33 -9.46 16.03
C LEU A 100 -12.18 -10.21 16.74
N GLY A 101 -11.09 -9.52 17.09
CA GLY A 101 -9.92 -10.11 17.75
C GLY A 101 -9.08 -11.03 16.85
N ASN A 102 -9.39 -11.11 15.55
CA ASN A 102 -8.62 -11.85 14.56
C ASN A 102 -8.20 -10.94 13.41
N VAL A 103 -7.09 -11.29 12.74
CA VAL A 103 -6.74 -10.68 11.44
C VAL A 103 -7.86 -11.00 10.43
N PRO A 104 -8.57 -10.00 9.88
CA PRO A 104 -9.65 -10.25 8.94
C PRO A 104 -9.16 -10.95 7.68
N ALA A 105 -9.95 -11.89 7.16
CA ALA A 105 -9.56 -12.70 6.00
C ALA A 105 -9.33 -11.86 4.72
N PHE A 106 -9.84 -10.62 4.66
CA PHE A 106 -9.59 -9.69 3.57
C PHE A 106 -8.27 -8.91 3.70
N VAL A 107 -7.62 -8.91 4.87
CA VAL A 107 -6.38 -8.15 5.10
C VAL A 107 -5.20 -8.69 4.28
N PRO A 108 -4.88 -10.00 4.31
CA PRO A 108 -3.80 -10.55 3.47
C PRO A 108 -3.91 -10.21 1.97
N PRO A 109 -5.03 -10.51 1.26
CA PRO A 109 -5.16 -10.08 -0.13
C PRO A 109 -5.33 -8.57 -0.29
N GLY A 110 -5.84 -7.88 0.74
CA GLY A 110 -5.94 -6.42 0.79
C GLY A 110 -4.59 -5.74 0.62
N HIS A 111 -3.53 -6.24 1.26
CA HIS A 111 -2.18 -5.69 1.06
C HIS A 111 -1.70 -5.82 -0.40
N GLY A 112 -2.04 -6.91 -1.07
CA GLY A 112 -1.78 -7.08 -2.49
C GLY A 112 -2.51 -6.06 -3.36
N LEU A 113 -3.79 -5.77 -3.05
CA LEU A 113 -4.57 -4.73 -3.74
C LEU A 113 -3.98 -3.34 -3.53
N VAL A 114 -3.65 -2.99 -2.29
CA VAL A 114 -3.03 -1.70 -1.94
C VAL A 114 -1.69 -1.52 -2.67
N TYR A 115 -0.85 -2.56 -2.73
CA TYR A 115 0.40 -2.51 -3.47
C TYR A 115 0.18 -2.33 -4.98
N LEU A 116 -0.78 -3.05 -5.58
CA LEU A 116 -1.13 -2.88 -7.00
C LEU A 116 -1.68 -1.49 -7.29
N CYS A 117 -2.52 -0.94 -6.40
CA CYS A 117 -3.03 0.42 -6.51
C CYS A 117 -1.87 1.43 -6.48
N ALA A 118 -0.97 1.33 -5.50
CA ALA A 118 0.20 2.20 -5.38
C ALA A 118 1.11 2.11 -6.62
N LEU A 119 1.36 0.89 -7.10
CA LEU A 119 2.15 0.62 -8.30
C LEU A 119 1.50 1.21 -9.56
N ALA A 120 0.18 1.07 -9.72
CA ALA A 120 -0.57 1.62 -10.85
C ALA A 120 -0.55 3.15 -10.84
N MET A 121 -0.78 3.79 -9.70
CA MET A 121 -0.63 5.24 -9.55
C MET A 121 0.78 5.70 -9.91
N GLY A 122 1.81 5.02 -9.40
CA GLY A 122 3.22 5.32 -9.70
C GLY A 122 3.60 5.10 -11.16
N ARG A 123 2.94 4.17 -11.85
CA ARG A 123 3.08 3.91 -13.30
C ARG A 123 2.21 4.83 -14.16
N SER A 124 1.41 5.72 -13.59
CA SER A 124 0.61 6.64 -14.39
C SER A 124 1.51 7.65 -15.12
N ALA A 125 1.10 8.07 -16.32
CA ALA A 125 1.81 9.12 -17.05
C ALA A 125 1.82 10.43 -16.26
N TRP A 126 0.77 10.70 -15.48
CA TRP A 126 0.66 11.91 -14.68
C TRP A 126 1.68 11.95 -13.54
N VAL A 127 1.78 10.90 -12.72
CA VAL A 127 2.77 10.85 -11.62
C VAL A 127 4.19 10.87 -12.18
N ARG A 128 4.47 10.18 -13.29
CA ARG A 128 5.81 10.21 -13.90
C ARG A 128 6.19 11.60 -14.39
N ALA A 129 5.28 12.33 -15.05
CA ALA A 129 5.55 13.68 -15.53
C ALA A 129 5.71 14.70 -14.40
N HIS A 130 5.02 14.50 -13.28
CA HIS A 130 5.00 15.43 -12.15
C HIS A 130 5.69 14.89 -10.89
N LEU A 131 6.60 13.91 -11.04
CA LEU A 131 7.12 13.15 -9.90
C LEU A 131 7.74 14.04 -8.82
N ARG A 132 8.53 15.05 -9.21
CA ARG A 132 9.13 15.98 -8.25
C ARG A 132 8.07 16.72 -7.43
N LEU A 133 7.04 17.25 -8.08
CA LEU A 133 5.94 17.94 -7.42
C LEU A 133 5.13 16.98 -6.53
N ALA A 134 4.87 15.77 -7.02
CA ALA A 134 4.15 14.75 -6.26
C ALA A 134 4.93 14.34 -5.00
N ILE A 135 6.26 14.18 -5.09
CA ILE A 135 7.12 13.92 -3.91
C ILE A 135 7.07 15.10 -2.95
N LEU A 136 7.20 16.34 -3.43
CA LEU A 136 7.10 17.52 -2.56
C LEU A 136 5.74 17.61 -1.86
N ALA A 137 4.65 17.27 -2.56
CA ALA A 137 3.33 17.21 -1.98
C ALA A 137 3.23 16.13 -0.89
N VAL A 138 3.79 14.94 -1.12
CA VAL A 138 3.86 13.87 -0.09
C VAL A 138 4.66 14.32 1.13
N LEU A 139 5.81 14.96 0.92
CA LEU A 139 6.65 15.46 2.02
C LEU A 139 5.93 16.56 2.82
N ALA A 140 5.26 17.49 2.14
CA ALA A 140 4.53 18.57 2.78
C ALA A 140 3.31 18.07 3.55
N LEU A 141 2.45 17.26 2.91
CA LEU A 141 1.22 16.75 3.51
C LEU A 141 1.52 15.71 4.60
N GLY A 142 2.41 14.76 4.32
CA GLY A 142 2.82 13.75 5.29
C GLY A 142 3.59 14.36 6.46
N GLY A 143 4.44 15.36 6.21
CA GLY A 143 5.15 16.09 7.25
C GLY A 143 4.23 16.92 8.12
N ALA A 144 3.26 17.61 7.52
CA ALA A 144 2.21 18.31 8.27
C ALA A 144 1.38 17.35 9.12
N TYR A 145 1.01 16.18 8.59
CA TYR A 145 0.24 15.19 9.34
C TYR A 145 1.04 14.57 10.49
N ALA A 146 2.29 14.18 10.27
CA ALA A 146 3.18 13.69 11.32
C ALA A 146 3.48 14.77 12.37
N GLY A 147 3.72 16.02 11.94
CA GLY A 147 3.91 17.16 12.84
C GLY A 147 2.68 17.43 13.71
N TRP A 148 1.47 17.36 13.13
CA TRP A 148 0.22 17.42 13.88
C TRP A 148 0.12 16.28 14.89
N GLY A 149 0.45 15.04 14.48
CA GLY A 149 0.48 13.85 15.35
C GLY A 149 1.44 13.97 16.54
N LEU A 150 2.54 14.71 16.39
CA LEU A 150 3.52 14.91 17.45
C LEU A 150 3.18 16.05 18.43
N VAL A 151 2.44 17.07 17.98
CA VAL A 151 2.32 18.33 18.74
C VAL A 151 0.88 18.67 19.12
N LEU A 152 -0.10 18.33 18.27
CA LEU A 152 -1.47 18.84 18.35
C LEU A 152 -2.53 17.75 18.48
N ALA A 153 -2.22 16.51 18.09
CA ALA A 153 -3.16 15.40 18.18
C ALA A 153 -3.47 15.05 19.63
N GLU A 154 -4.69 14.57 19.88
CA GLU A 154 -5.12 14.08 21.20
C GLU A 154 -4.22 12.93 21.70
N ARG A 155 -3.80 12.07 20.79
CA ARG A 155 -2.83 10.99 21.05
C ARG A 155 -1.50 11.33 20.39
N LEU A 156 -0.45 11.43 21.20
CA LEU A 156 0.93 11.58 20.73
C LEU A 156 1.30 10.42 19.80
N ASP A 157 1.78 10.74 18.61
CA ASP A 157 2.02 9.77 17.55
C ASP A 157 3.50 9.67 17.15
N VAL A 158 4.30 9.05 18.02
CA VAL A 158 5.73 8.82 17.78
C VAL A 158 5.94 7.73 16.71
N LEU A 159 5.16 6.65 16.77
CA LEU A 159 5.25 5.57 15.79
C LEU A 159 4.90 6.07 14.38
N GLY A 160 3.88 6.91 14.25
CA GLY A 160 3.53 7.45 12.95
C GLY A 160 4.60 8.39 12.38
N ALA A 161 5.18 9.25 13.20
CA ALA A 161 6.32 10.07 12.80
C ALA A 161 7.53 9.22 12.36
N PHE A 162 7.79 8.11 13.04
CA PHE A 162 8.82 7.15 12.63
C PHE A 162 8.53 6.54 11.25
N TRP A 163 7.29 6.11 10.99
CA TRP A 163 6.91 5.59 9.67
C TRP A 163 6.98 6.66 8.59
N PHE A 164 6.61 7.90 8.88
CA PHE A 164 6.83 9.01 7.96
C PHE A 164 8.33 9.21 7.66
N GLY A 165 9.21 9.14 8.67
CA GLY A 165 10.65 9.18 8.48
C GLY A 165 11.16 8.05 7.56
N CYS A 166 10.62 6.84 7.69
CA CYS A 166 10.90 5.75 6.76
C CYS A 166 10.47 6.11 5.33
N LEU A 167 9.26 6.65 5.15
CA LEU A 167 8.76 7.09 3.84
C LEU A 167 9.67 8.15 3.22
N VAL A 168 10.14 9.13 4.00
CA VAL A 168 11.12 10.14 3.56
C VAL A 168 12.40 9.46 3.08
N GLY A 169 12.92 8.50 3.82
CA GLY A 169 14.11 7.73 3.42
C GLY A 169 13.92 6.98 2.11
N PHE A 170 12.77 6.31 1.93
CA PHE A 170 12.44 5.62 0.68
C PHE A 170 12.25 6.60 -0.50
N LEU A 171 11.68 7.78 -0.26
CA LEU A 171 11.59 8.83 -1.28
C LEU A 171 12.96 9.43 -1.63
N ALA A 172 13.88 9.54 -0.66
CA ALA A 172 15.21 10.06 -0.86
C ALA A 172 16.14 9.05 -1.58
N TRP A 173 16.11 7.77 -1.21
CA TRP A 173 17.11 6.78 -1.65
C TRP A 173 16.54 5.55 -2.36
N GLY A 174 15.23 5.30 -2.26
CA GLY A 174 14.60 4.13 -2.87
C GLY A 174 14.50 4.23 -4.38
N ARG A 175 14.46 3.06 -5.05
CA ARG A 175 14.40 2.94 -6.51
C ARG A 175 12.96 3.06 -7.05
N SER A 176 11.97 2.82 -6.21
CA SER A 176 10.55 2.80 -6.56
C SER A 176 9.81 4.08 -6.14
N ARG A 177 10.46 5.26 -6.20
CA ARG A 177 9.87 6.54 -5.71
C ARG A 177 8.43 6.81 -6.18
N PRO A 178 8.05 6.58 -7.45
CA PRO A 178 6.66 6.77 -7.89
C PRO A 178 5.65 5.85 -7.16
N LEU A 179 6.06 4.63 -6.78
CA LEU A 179 5.23 3.73 -5.99
C LEU A 179 4.97 4.31 -4.60
N TYR A 180 5.99 4.89 -3.97
CA TYR A 180 5.84 5.47 -2.63
C TYR A 180 4.90 6.69 -2.60
N VAL A 181 4.83 7.45 -3.70
CA VAL A 181 3.79 8.48 -3.90
C VAL A 181 2.39 7.85 -3.91
N GLY A 182 2.21 6.77 -4.68
CA GLY A 182 0.94 6.04 -4.70
C GLY A 182 0.59 5.44 -3.32
N ALA A 183 1.58 4.83 -2.65
CA ALA A 183 1.43 4.23 -1.33
C ALA A 183 1.00 5.24 -0.28
N PHE A 184 1.56 6.46 -0.30
CA PHE A 184 1.12 7.54 0.59
C PHE A 184 -0.39 7.81 0.44
N VAL A 185 -0.90 7.87 -0.79
CA VAL A 185 -2.33 8.13 -1.03
C VAL A 185 -3.19 6.98 -0.52
N VAL A 186 -2.95 5.76 -1.00
CA VAL A 186 -3.84 4.62 -0.72
C VAL A 186 -3.76 4.15 0.74
N VAL A 187 -2.59 4.19 1.37
CA VAL A 187 -2.42 3.74 2.76
C VAL A 187 -2.97 4.78 3.73
N THR A 188 -2.71 6.07 3.51
CA THR A 188 -3.31 7.13 4.35
C THR A 188 -4.83 7.09 4.27
N TYR A 189 -5.38 6.90 3.07
CA TYR A 189 -6.82 6.71 2.85
C TYR A 189 -7.38 5.51 3.63
N LEU A 190 -6.73 4.35 3.53
CA LEU A 190 -7.11 3.12 4.22
C LEU A 190 -7.05 3.28 5.75
N GLU A 191 -5.97 3.82 6.30
CA GLU A 191 -5.76 3.97 7.74
C GLU A 191 -6.80 4.90 8.37
N ILE A 192 -7.07 6.04 7.74
CA ILE A 192 -8.10 6.97 8.20
C ILE A 192 -9.47 6.28 8.20
N LEU A 193 -9.84 5.60 7.11
CA LEU A 193 -11.15 4.95 7.03
C LEU A 193 -11.29 3.77 8.00
N GLY A 194 -10.28 2.91 8.09
CA GLY A 194 -10.34 1.69 8.91
C GLY A 194 -10.44 2.00 10.39
N THR A 195 -9.67 2.98 10.87
CA THR A 195 -9.74 3.44 12.27
C THR A 195 -11.02 4.22 12.54
N TRP A 196 -11.46 5.10 11.63
CA TRP A 196 -12.71 5.85 11.77
C TRP A 196 -13.95 4.94 11.79
N LEU A 197 -13.96 3.86 11.01
CA LEU A 197 -15.04 2.86 11.00
C LEU A 197 -14.96 1.86 12.15
N GLY A 198 -13.87 1.86 12.92
CA GLY A 198 -13.63 0.92 14.02
C GLY A 198 -13.34 -0.51 13.54
N THR A 199 -12.81 -0.69 12.33
CA THR A 199 -12.38 -2.01 11.84
C THR A 199 -11.15 -2.49 12.60
N TRP A 200 -10.20 -1.59 12.87
CA TRP A 200 -9.11 -1.77 13.82
C TRP A 200 -8.89 -0.52 14.65
N GLU A 201 -8.24 -0.71 15.80
CA GLU A 201 -7.80 0.37 16.66
C GLU A 201 -6.34 0.14 17.07
N TRP A 202 -5.51 1.16 16.89
CA TRP A 202 -4.14 1.18 17.39
C TRP A 202 -4.12 1.46 18.90
N ARG A 203 -3.33 0.71 19.66
CA ARG A 203 -3.13 0.96 21.10
C ARG A 203 -2.39 2.27 21.31
N ALA A 204 -2.61 2.95 22.44
CA ALA A 204 -1.96 4.23 22.74
C ALA A 204 -0.43 4.12 22.83
N ARG A 205 0.08 2.94 23.16
CA ARG A 205 1.51 2.64 23.28
C ARG A 205 1.81 1.26 22.74
N ASP A 206 3.06 1.06 22.33
CA ASP A 206 3.60 -0.24 21.96
C ASP A 206 3.70 -1.20 23.18
N PRO A 207 4.04 -2.49 22.99
CA PRO A 207 4.09 -3.47 24.08
C PRO A 207 5.12 -3.16 25.16
N THR A 208 6.17 -2.37 24.83
CA THR A 208 7.16 -1.94 25.83
C THR A 208 6.67 -0.74 26.65
N GLY A 209 5.62 -0.05 26.21
CA GLY A 209 5.10 1.17 26.81
C GLY A 209 5.91 2.43 26.47
N LEU A 210 6.97 2.32 25.68
CA LEU A 210 7.90 3.42 25.41
C LEU A 210 7.47 4.28 24.22
N VAL A 211 6.88 3.67 23.20
CA VAL A 211 6.53 4.34 21.94
C VAL A 211 5.04 4.67 21.96
N ALA A 212 4.73 5.98 21.93
CA ALA A 212 3.35 6.44 21.79
C ALA A 212 2.87 6.32 20.33
N ILE A 213 1.58 5.99 20.15
CA ILE A 213 1.01 5.67 18.84
C ILE A 213 -0.32 6.43 18.67
N GLY A 214 -0.47 7.12 17.53
CA GLY A 214 -1.73 7.73 17.11
C GLY A 214 -2.78 6.70 16.71
N ASN A 215 -4.03 7.12 16.49
CA ASN A 215 -5.07 6.25 15.93
C ASN A 215 -5.87 7.02 14.86
N PRO A 216 -5.49 6.91 13.57
CA PRO A 216 -4.39 6.08 13.05
C PRO A 216 -3.01 6.72 13.27
N PRO A 217 -1.92 5.93 13.23
CA PRO A 217 -0.57 6.48 13.15
C PRO A 217 -0.39 7.20 11.81
N SER A 218 0.06 8.44 11.87
CA SER A 218 0.52 9.21 10.73
C SER A 218 1.59 8.45 9.97
N GLY A 219 1.77 8.71 8.67
CA GLY A 219 2.91 8.16 7.95
C GLY A 219 2.98 6.63 7.80
N ALA A 220 1.97 5.86 8.20
CA ALA A 220 1.94 4.38 8.10
C ALA A 220 2.30 3.85 6.70
N ALA A 221 2.09 4.66 5.66
CA ALA A 221 2.56 4.42 4.29
C ALA A 221 4.07 4.09 4.19
N GLY A 222 4.90 4.52 5.14
CA GLY A 222 6.32 4.15 5.20
C GLY A 222 6.56 2.64 5.36
N GLY A 223 5.63 1.91 5.99
CA GLY A 223 5.66 0.46 6.07
C GLY A 223 5.67 -0.22 4.68
N TYR A 224 4.96 0.37 3.72
CA TYR A 224 4.93 -0.16 2.35
C TYR A 224 6.26 -0.02 1.61
N GLY A 225 7.15 0.88 2.03
CA GLY A 225 8.53 0.92 1.51
C GLY A 225 9.32 -0.34 1.88
N TRP A 226 9.11 -0.88 3.08
CA TRP A 226 9.71 -2.15 3.51
C TRP A 226 9.12 -3.35 2.76
N PHE A 227 7.80 -3.34 2.53
CA PHE A 227 7.14 -4.36 1.71
C PHE A 227 7.66 -4.35 0.27
N ASP A 228 7.80 -3.17 -0.34
CA ASP A 228 8.39 -3.02 -1.68
C ASP A 228 9.85 -3.48 -1.71
N LEU A 229 10.67 -3.11 -0.71
CA LEU A 229 12.06 -3.55 -0.62
C LEU A 229 12.15 -5.09 -0.59
N ALA A 230 11.35 -5.74 0.25
CA ALA A 230 11.28 -7.21 0.30
C ALA A 230 10.84 -7.79 -1.05
N ALA A 231 9.82 -7.21 -1.68
CA ALA A 231 9.31 -7.65 -2.97
C ALA A 231 10.35 -7.53 -4.09
N VAL A 232 11.11 -6.43 -4.13
CA VAL A 232 12.18 -6.20 -5.11
C VAL A 232 13.35 -7.17 -4.90
N LEU A 233 13.75 -7.42 -3.65
CA LEU A 233 14.87 -8.30 -3.34
C LEU A 233 14.53 -9.78 -3.56
N VAL A 234 13.32 -10.22 -3.21
CA VAL A 234 12.94 -11.64 -3.18
C VAL A 234 12.15 -12.06 -4.42
N GLY A 235 11.40 -11.15 -5.04
CA GLY A 235 10.53 -11.42 -6.18
C GLY A 235 11.20 -12.14 -7.35
N PRO A 236 12.40 -11.73 -7.82
CA PRO A 236 13.12 -12.42 -8.90
C PRO A 236 13.47 -13.88 -8.57
N ALA A 237 13.84 -14.17 -7.32
CA ALA A 237 14.15 -15.52 -6.87
C ALA A 237 12.89 -16.40 -6.83
N VAL A 238 11.78 -15.86 -6.32
CA VAL A 238 10.46 -16.52 -6.33
C VAL A 238 10.01 -16.86 -7.74
N LEU A 239 10.13 -15.90 -8.67
CA LEU A 239 9.81 -16.12 -10.08
C LEU A 239 10.66 -17.24 -10.69
N THR A 240 11.98 -17.19 -10.47
CA THR A 240 12.91 -18.21 -10.98
C THR A 240 12.56 -19.61 -10.45
N ALA A 241 12.27 -19.73 -9.15
CA ALA A 241 11.88 -21.00 -8.54
C ALA A 241 10.56 -21.54 -9.13
N ALA A 242 9.56 -20.67 -9.29
CA ALA A 242 8.28 -21.05 -9.88
C ALA A 242 8.40 -21.53 -11.33
N SER A 243 9.21 -20.85 -12.14
CA SER A 243 9.48 -21.25 -13.54
C SER A 243 10.18 -22.62 -13.61
N ARG A 244 11.17 -22.88 -12.74
CA ARG A 244 11.84 -24.19 -12.66
C ARG A 244 10.87 -25.30 -12.27
N ALA A 245 10.02 -25.06 -11.28
CA ALA A 245 9.02 -26.04 -10.83
C ALA A 245 7.99 -26.37 -11.93
N ALA A 246 7.59 -25.37 -12.73
CA ALA A 246 6.69 -25.57 -13.86
C ALA A 246 7.32 -26.44 -14.96
N ALA A 247 8.59 -26.18 -15.31
CA ALA A 247 9.33 -26.95 -16.31
C ALA A 247 9.60 -28.40 -15.86
N GLY A 248 9.81 -28.63 -14.56
CA GLY A 248 9.93 -29.98 -14.01
C GLY A 248 8.65 -30.81 -14.15
N ARG A 249 7.47 -30.18 -13.88
CA ARG A 249 6.17 -30.84 -14.01
C ARG A 249 5.76 -31.17 -15.44
N SER A 250 6.21 -30.39 -16.43
CA SER A 250 5.95 -30.70 -17.84
C SER A 250 6.80 -31.88 -18.33
N ARG A 251 8.04 -32.02 -17.82
CA ARG A 251 8.93 -33.13 -18.16
C ARG A 251 8.53 -34.47 -17.53
N SER A 252 7.81 -34.47 -16.41
CA SER A 252 7.33 -35.70 -15.77
C SER A 252 5.98 -36.19 -16.29
N ARG A 253 5.35 -35.45 -17.22
CA ARG A 253 4.02 -35.75 -17.78
C ARG A 253 4.05 -36.11 -19.27
N GLY A 254 5.20 -36.00 -19.93
CA GLY A 254 5.44 -36.46 -21.31
C GLY A 254 6.39 -37.63 -21.31
#